data_AF-A0A315CXS2-F1
#
_entry.id   AF-A0A315CXS2-F1
#
_cell.length_a   1.000
_cell.length_b   1.000
_cell.length_c   1.000
_cell.angle_alpha   90.00
_cell.angle_beta   90.00
_cell.angle_gamma   90.00
#
_symmetry.space_group_name_H-M   'P 1'
#
loop_
_entity.id
_entity.type
_entity.pdbx_description
1 polymer ?
#
loop_
_entity_poly.entity_id
_entity_poly.type
_entity_poly.pdbx_seq_one_letter_code
_entity_poly.pdbx_strand_id
1 'polypeptide(L)'
;MEPPQNPGRFNYGKGESHYVFEAIKADCIKQIVMDVVMHDEAAYRDSVVSAYKWRVQRRQREIERREEELQRAAEKKRKALEDLLRSRIEMMSTAVASMNYSDQIRNLIAAMQVKSESAKQPIKDLERWVRWASHHANTIDPRHMSAQGFEAWIGKFKLKH
;
A
#
# COMPACT_ATOMS: atom_id res chain seq x y z
N MET A 1 31.60 26.19 73.40
CA MET A 1 30.30 26.56 72.81
C MET A 1 30.00 25.57 71.70
N GLU A 2 29.17 24.59 71.98
CA GLU A 2 28.70 23.66 70.94
C GLU A 2 27.73 24.41 70.01
N PRO A 3 27.80 24.18 68.68
CA PRO A 3 26.87 24.80 67.75
C PRO A 3 25.44 24.31 68.04
N PRO A 4 24.42 25.17 67.93
CA PRO A 4 23.04 24.79 68.18
C PRO A 4 22.65 23.65 67.23
N GLN A 5 22.35 22.48 67.80
CA GLN A 5 21.82 21.36 67.04
C GLN A 5 20.49 21.78 66.44
N ASN A 6 20.46 21.86 65.11
CA ASN A 6 19.29 22.21 64.33
C ASN A 6 18.23 21.11 64.56
N PRO A 7 17.07 21.39 65.18
CA PRO A 7 16.10 20.38 65.61
C PRO A 7 15.28 19.77 64.45
N GLY A 8 15.74 19.94 63.21
CA GLY A 8 15.17 19.34 62.01
C GLY A 8 16.29 18.79 61.13
N ARG A 9 16.93 17.69 61.56
CA ARG A 9 17.77 16.90 60.66
C ARG A 9 16.86 16.09 59.74
N PHE A 10 16.89 16.41 58.45
CA PHE A 10 16.38 15.54 57.41
C PHE A 10 17.19 14.23 57.39
N ASN A 11 16.54 13.09 57.62
CA ASN A 11 17.08 11.79 57.24
C ASN A 11 16.35 11.33 55.98
N TYR A 12 16.96 11.54 54.81
CA TYR A 12 16.50 10.88 53.58
C TYR A 12 17.00 9.43 53.57
N GLY A 13 16.49 8.63 54.51
CA GLY A 13 16.62 7.19 54.50
C GLY A 13 15.53 6.59 53.63
N LYS A 14 15.90 5.77 52.64
CA LYS A 14 14.96 5.07 51.75
C LYS A 14 14.06 4.15 52.58
N GLY A 15 12.88 4.62 52.97
CA GLY A 15 11.87 3.84 53.71
C GLY A 15 11.26 4.48 54.96
N GLU A 16 11.69 5.66 55.40
CA GLU A 16 11.10 6.35 56.56
C GLU A 16 10.47 7.68 56.13
N SER A 17 9.14 7.76 56.06
CA SER A 17 8.42 8.96 55.60
C SER A 17 7.65 9.65 56.72
N HIS A 18 8.32 9.98 57.83
CA HIS A 18 7.68 10.72 58.92
C HIS A 18 8.57 11.81 59.48
N TYR A 19 7.95 12.92 59.87
CA TYR A 19 8.63 14.02 60.54
C TYR A 19 8.76 13.71 62.04
N VAL A 20 9.95 13.89 62.60
CA VAL A 20 10.20 13.75 64.04
C VAL A 20 10.53 15.13 64.61
N PHE A 21 9.74 15.57 65.60
CA PHE A 21 9.96 16.83 66.31
C PHE A 21 9.92 16.61 67.82
N GLU A 22 10.87 17.19 68.53
CA GLU A 22 10.89 17.18 70.01
C GLU A 22 9.85 18.15 70.60
N ALA A 23 9.58 19.26 69.90
CA ALA A 23 8.46 20.18 70.16
C ALA A 23 8.05 20.87 68.85
N ILE A 24 6.75 20.93 68.53
CA ILE A 24 6.26 21.59 67.32
C ILE A 24 6.34 23.10 67.50
N LYS A 25 7.30 23.73 66.81
CA LYS A 25 7.45 25.18 66.73
C LYS A 25 6.95 25.69 65.38
N ALA A 26 6.73 27.01 65.28
CA ALA A 26 6.29 27.65 64.04
C ALA A 26 7.23 27.35 62.85
N ASP A 27 8.55 27.28 63.10
CA ASP A 27 9.54 26.94 62.08
C ASP A 27 9.41 25.50 61.56
N CYS A 28 9.00 24.56 62.42
CA CYS A 28 8.73 23.17 62.02
C CYS A 28 7.53 23.12 61.05
N ILE A 29 6.45 23.83 61.36
CA ILE A 29 5.26 23.91 60.51
C ILE A 29 5.61 24.54 59.16
N LYS A 30 6.40 25.63 59.17
CA LYS A 30 6.86 26.30 57.95
C LYS A 30 7.66 25.35 57.05
N GLN A 31 8.53 24.52 57.63
CA GLN A 31 9.32 23.56 56.87
C GLN A 31 8.44 22.45 56.26
N ILE A 32 7.52 21.87 57.04
CA ILE A 32 6.58 20.84 56.53
C ILE A 32 5.77 21.40 55.37
N VAL A 33 5.21 22.61 55.51
CA VAL A 33 4.42 23.25 54.46
C VAL A 33 5.27 23.50 53.21
N MET A 34 6.52 23.94 53.38
CA MET A 34 7.44 24.15 52.26
C MET A 34 7.73 22.83 51.52
N ASP A 35 8.01 21.75 52.24
CA ASP A 35 8.30 20.45 51.65
C ASP A 35 7.09 19.91 50.86
N VAL A 36 5.88 20.02 51.41
CA VAL A 36 4.63 19.62 50.74
C VAL A 36 4.42 20.45 49.46
N VAL A 37 4.57 21.77 49.55
CA VAL A 37 4.41 22.66 48.39
C VAL A 37 5.46 22.36 47.32
N MET A 38 6.72 22.12 47.70
CA MET A 38 7.79 21.78 46.76
C MET A 38 7.56 20.42 46.09
N HIS A 39 7.08 19.42 46.84
CA HIS A 39 6.71 18.13 46.29
C HIS A 39 5.56 18.27 45.28
N ASP A 40 4.50 18.99 45.64
CA ASP A 40 3.33 19.20 44.78
C ASP A 40 3.69 20.03 43.53
N GLU A 41 4.55 21.03 43.66
CA GLU A 41 5.05 21.81 42.54
C GLU A 41 5.89 20.96 41.58
N ALA A 42 6.77 20.10 42.11
CA ALA A 42 7.56 19.19 41.29
C ALA A 42 6.66 18.19 40.54
N ALA A 43 5.69 17.60 41.24
CA ALA A 43 4.71 16.69 40.64
C ALA A 43 3.87 17.39 39.56
N TYR A 44 3.41 18.62 39.83
CA TYR A 44 2.69 19.42 38.85
C TYR A 44 3.55 19.73 37.62
N ARG A 45 4.79 20.18 37.81
CA ARG A 45 5.74 20.48 36.73
C ARG A 45 5.99 19.25 35.86
N ASP A 46 6.21 18.09 36.47
CA ASP A 46 6.42 16.83 35.75
C ASP A 46 5.17 16.43 34.95
N SER A 47 3.98 16.64 35.52
CA SER A 47 2.72 16.38 34.81
C SER A 47 2.57 17.28 33.57
N VAL A 48 2.89 18.57 33.67
CA VAL A 48 2.80 19.53 32.57
C VAL A 48 3.81 19.20 31.47
N VAL A 49 5.06 18.90 31.85
CA VAL A 49 6.12 18.51 30.90
C VAL A 49 5.75 17.21 30.20
N SER A 50 5.24 16.23 30.93
CA SER A 50 4.80 14.95 30.36
C SER A 50 3.62 15.12 29.41
N ALA A 51 2.62 15.92 29.78
CA ALA A 51 1.49 16.24 28.92
C ALA A 51 1.92 17.00 27.65
N TYR A 52 2.90 17.89 27.75
CA TYR A 52 3.49 18.57 26.60
C TYR A 52 4.21 17.58 25.67
N LYS A 53 5.13 16.76 26.21
CA LYS A 53 5.87 15.73 25.45
C LYS A 53 4.91 14.78 24.74
N TRP A 54 3.86 14.33 25.42
CA TRP A 54 2.86 13.45 24.83
C TRP A 54 2.11 14.12 23.67
N ARG A 55 1.70 15.39 23.82
CA ARG A 55 1.03 16.14 22.75
C ARG A 55 1.92 16.32 21.52
N VAL A 56 3.20 16.65 21.73
CA VAL A 56 4.18 16.78 20.64
C VAL A 56 4.38 15.45 19.92
N GLN A 57 4.65 14.38 20.67
CA GLN A 57 4.83 13.04 20.10
C GLN A 57 3.59 12.55 19.36
N ARG A 58 2.39 12.78 19.91
CA ARG A 58 1.14 12.42 19.25
C ARG A 58 0.98 13.16 17.92
N ARG A 59 1.22 14.47 17.91
CA ARG A 59 1.13 15.27 16.69
C ARG A 59 2.13 14.80 15.64
N GLN A 60 3.36 14.48 16.06
CA GLN A 60 4.40 13.97 15.16
C GLN A 60 3.97 12.64 14.53
N ARG A 61 3.46 11.69 15.33
CA ARG A 61 2.93 10.41 14.81
C ARG A 61 1.76 10.60 13.86
N GLU A 62 0.89 11.57 14.11
CA GLU A 62 -0.24 11.88 13.22
C GLU A 62 0.22 12.45 11.87
N ILE A 63 1.29 13.26 11.87
CA ILE A 63 1.92 13.76 10.64
C ILE A 63 2.55 12.60 9.86
N GLU A 64 3.38 11.79 10.51
CA GLU A 64 4.05 10.63 9.90
C GLU A 64 3.03 9.67 9.29
N ARG A 65 1.96 9.34 10.03
CA ARG A 65 0.90 8.46 9.51
C ARG A 65 0.24 9.03 8.25
N ARG A 66 -0.04 10.33 8.23
CA ARG A 66 -0.63 10.99 7.04
C ARG A 66 0.33 10.96 5.85
N GLU A 67 1.62 11.19 6.07
CA GLU A 67 2.64 11.12 5.02
C GLU A 67 2.76 9.71 4.45
N GLU A 68 2.79 8.69 5.31
CA GLU A 68 2.78 7.29 4.88
C GLU A 68 1.51 6.91 4.13
N GLU A 69 0.34 7.37 4.57
CA GLU A 69 -0.93 7.13 3.89
C GLU A 69 -0.93 7.77 2.49
N LEU A 70 -0.41 8.99 2.37
CA LEU A 70 -0.26 9.69 1.09
C LEU A 70 0.71 8.97 0.16
N GLN A 71 1.86 8.53 0.66
CA GLN A 71 2.83 7.75 -0.12
C GLN A 71 2.24 6.42 -0.59
N ARG A 72 1.59 5.67 0.31
CA ARG A 72 0.90 4.41 -0.03
C ARG A 72 -0.21 4.63 -1.05
N ALA A 73 -0.97 5.71 -0.94
CA ALA A 73 -2.02 6.04 -1.91
C ALA A 73 -1.43 6.40 -3.28
N ALA A 74 -0.34 7.17 -3.31
CA ALA A 74 0.36 7.50 -4.55
C ALA A 74 0.95 6.26 -5.23
N GLU A 75 1.58 5.37 -4.47
CA GLU A 75 2.13 4.11 -4.98
C GLU A 75 1.04 3.19 -5.52
N LYS A 76 -0.09 3.04 -4.82
CA LYS A 76 -1.25 2.28 -5.30
C LYS A 76 -1.77 2.85 -6.63
N LYS A 77 -1.86 4.18 -6.76
CA LYS A 77 -2.29 4.83 -8.01
C LYS A 77 -1.30 4.56 -9.14
N ARG A 78 0.01 4.66 -8.88
CA ARG A 78 1.07 4.37 -9.85
C ARG A 78 0.98 2.92 -10.33
N LYS A 79 0.93 1.97 -9.40
CA LYS A 79 0.83 0.55 -9.71
C LYS A 79 -0.43 0.22 -10.50
N ALA A 80 -1.58 0.77 -10.11
CA ALA A 80 -2.83 0.58 -10.85
C ALA A 80 -2.75 1.12 -12.28
N LEU A 81 -2.05 2.24 -12.51
CA LEU A 81 -1.81 2.79 -13.84
C LEU A 81 -0.87 1.88 -14.65
N GLU A 82 0.22 1.41 -14.06
CA GLU A 82 1.17 0.49 -14.70
C GLU A 82 0.49 -0.83 -15.09
N ASP A 83 -0.28 -1.43 -14.19
CA ASP A 83 -1.01 -2.69 -14.44
C ASP A 83 -2.05 -2.50 -15.57
N LEU A 84 -2.74 -1.36 -15.58
CA LEU A 84 -3.70 -1.01 -16.63
C LEU A 84 -3.01 -0.79 -17.99
N LEU A 85 -1.88 -0.11 -18.03
CA LEU A 85 -1.10 0.05 -19.28
C LEU A 85 -0.56 -1.29 -19.78
N ARG A 86 -0.04 -2.13 -18.88
CA ARG A 86 0.44 -3.47 -19.21
C ARG A 86 -0.66 -4.33 -19.82
N SER A 87 -1.84 -4.36 -19.20
CA SER A 87 -3.00 -5.10 -19.71
C SER A 87 -3.40 -4.63 -21.11
N ARG A 88 -3.37 -3.32 -21.39
CA ARG A 88 -3.65 -2.78 -22.73
C ARG A 88 -2.64 -3.24 -23.78
N ILE A 89 -1.35 -3.18 -23.44
CA ILE A 89 -0.27 -3.62 -24.34
C ILE A 89 -0.41 -5.12 -24.63
N GLU A 90 -0.70 -5.92 -23.61
CA GLU A 90 -0.90 -7.38 -23.74
C GLU A 90 -2.11 -7.72 -24.63
N MET A 91 -3.22 -7.00 -24.48
CA MET A 91 -4.39 -7.18 -25.34
C MET A 91 -4.06 -6.84 -26.81
N MET A 92 -3.33 -5.74 -27.05
CA MET A 92 -2.90 -5.36 -28.40
C MET A 92 -1.92 -6.39 -28.99
N SER A 93 -0.92 -6.80 -28.24
CA SER A 93 0.08 -7.77 -28.71
C SER A 93 -0.57 -9.11 -29.03
N THR A 94 -1.50 -9.57 -28.19
CA THR A 94 -2.26 -10.80 -28.41
C THR A 94 -3.14 -10.70 -29.66
N ALA A 95 -3.81 -9.55 -29.87
CA ALA A 95 -4.63 -9.33 -31.07
C ALA A 95 -3.77 -9.34 -32.34
N VAL A 96 -2.62 -8.65 -32.33
CA VAL A 96 -1.68 -8.64 -33.46
C VAL A 96 -1.12 -10.04 -33.72
N ALA A 97 -0.75 -10.78 -32.68
CA ALA A 97 -0.27 -12.15 -32.81
C ALA A 97 -1.34 -13.06 -33.42
N SER A 98 -2.59 -12.95 -32.97
CA SER A 98 -3.72 -13.73 -33.50
C SER A 98 -4.01 -13.38 -34.96
N MET A 99 -3.92 -12.10 -35.32
CA MET A 99 -4.04 -11.63 -36.70
C MET A 99 -2.94 -12.23 -37.59
N ASN A 100 -1.67 -12.13 -37.18
CA ASN A 100 -0.54 -12.69 -37.93
C ASN A 100 -0.66 -14.22 -38.08
N TYR A 101 -1.07 -14.92 -37.01
CA TYR A 101 -1.25 -16.36 -37.05
C TYR A 101 -2.39 -16.77 -37.98
N SER A 102 -3.49 -16.01 -38.03
CA SER A 102 -4.57 -16.23 -38.99
C SER A 102 -4.09 -16.10 -40.45
N ASP A 103 -3.22 -15.12 -40.73
CA ASP A 103 -2.65 -14.94 -42.07
C ASP A 103 -1.69 -16.07 -42.44
N GLN A 104 -0.92 -16.58 -41.47
CA GLN A 104 -0.09 -17.77 -41.67
C GLN A 104 -0.92 -19.02 -42.01
N ILE A 105 -2.07 -19.21 -41.34
CA ILE A 105 -2.99 -20.31 -41.66
C ILE A 105 -3.54 -20.15 -43.08
N ARG A 106 -3.95 -18.94 -43.48
CA ARG A 106 -4.44 -18.67 -44.84
C ARG A 106 -3.36 -18.93 -45.90
N ASN A 107 -2.13 -18.54 -45.64
CA ASN A 107 -0.99 -18.82 -46.52
C ASN A 107 -0.73 -20.32 -46.64
N LEU A 108 -0.83 -21.07 -45.53
CA LEU A 108 -0.70 -22.53 -45.54
C LEU A 108 -1.82 -23.20 -46.36
N ILE A 109 -3.07 -22.75 -46.19
CA ILE A 109 -4.21 -23.23 -46.98
C ILE A 109 -3.95 -23.02 -48.48
N ALA A 110 -3.55 -21.81 -48.87
CA ALA A 110 -3.26 -21.48 -50.27
C ALA A 110 -2.13 -22.37 -50.84
N ALA A 111 -1.04 -22.56 -50.09
CA ALA A 111 0.06 -23.43 -50.50
C ALA A 111 -0.39 -24.90 -50.67
N MET A 112 -1.25 -25.40 -49.79
CA MET A 112 -1.78 -26.76 -49.88
C MET A 112 -2.74 -26.94 -51.07
N GLN A 113 -3.54 -25.93 -51.38
CA GLN A 113 -4.42 -25.93 -52.56
C GLN A 113 -3.61 -25.99 -53.86
N VAL A 114 -2.60 -25.12 -54.02
CA VAL A 114 -1.68 -25.14 -55.18
C VAL A 114 -0.99 -26.50 -55.35
N LYS A 115 -0.57 -27.10 -54.23
CA LYS A 115 0.04 -28.44 -54.24
C LYS A 115 -0.95 -29.53 -54.68
N SER A 116 -2.22 -29.40 -54.30
CA SER A 116 -3.27 -30.33 -54.72
C SER A 116 -3.63 -30.19 -56.18
N GLU A 117 -3.64 -28.98 -56.74
CA GLU A 117 -3.87 -28.73 -58.16
C GLU A 117 -2.76 -29.36 -59.03
N SER A 118 -1.53 -29.37 -58.50
CA SER A 118 -0.38 -30.03 -59.14
C SER A 118 -0.34 -31.54 -58.95
N ALA A 119 -1.24 -32.12 -58.13
CA ALA A 119 -1.28 -33.55 -57.87
C ALA A 119 -2.01 -34.30 -59.00
N LYS A 120 -1.47 -35.45 -59.41
CA LYS A 120 -2.08 -36.31 -60.43
C LYS A 120 -3.40 -36.96 -59.98
N GLN A 121 -3.66 -36.98 -58.68
CA GLN A 121 -4.85 -37.56 -58.08
C GLN A 121 -5.41 -36.60 -57.01
N PRO A 122 -6.75 -36.53 -56.87
CA PRO A 122 -7.37 -35.70 -55.85
C PRO A 122 -6.94 -36.15 -54.45
N ILE A 123 -6.53 -35.18 -53.63
CA ILE A 123 -6.16 -35.44 -52.24
C ILE A 123 -7.45 -35.60 -51.43
N LYS A 124 -7.65 -36.81 -50.90
CA LYS A 124 -8.82 -37.14 -50.07
C LYS A 124 -8.88 -36.21 -48.84
N ASP A 125 -10.08 -35.79 -48.47
CA ASP A 125 -10.39 -34.95 -47.30
C ASP A 125 -9.78 -33.54 -47.28
N LEU A 126 -9.07 -33.11 -48.32
CA LEU A 126 -8.47 -31.78 -48.39
C LEU A 126 -9.52 -30.67 -48.25
N GLU A 127 -10.64 -30.78 -48.96
CA GLU A 127 -11.70 -29.77 -48.90
C GLU A 127 -12.28 -29.62 -47.49
N ARG A 128 -12.45 -30.75 -46.78
CA ARG A 128 -12.91 -30.75 -45.39
C ARG A 128 -11.89 -30.08 -44.47
N TRP A 129 -10.60 -30.38 -44.65
CA TRP A 129 -9.52 -29.73 -43.91
C TRP A 129 -9.45 -28.22 -44.19
N VAL A 130 -9.58 -27.80 -45.46
CA VAL A 130 -9.61 -26.38 -45.85
C VAL A 130 -10.76 -25.66 -45.15
N ARG A 131 -11.99 -26.19 -45.20
CA ARG A 131 -13.15 -25.57 -44.54
C ARG A 131 -12.93 -25.41 -43.03
N TRP A 132 -12.39 -26.45 -42.38
CA TRP A 132 -12.06 -26.40 -40.95
C TRP A 132 -10.98 -25.35 -40.65
N ALA A 133 -9.88 -25.34 -41.41
CA ALA A 133 -8.76 -24.43 -41.19
C ALA A 133 -9.16 -22.97 -41.46
N SER A 134 -9.95 -22.71 -42.49
CA SER A 134 -10.51 -21.38 -42.77
C SER A 134 -11.43 -20.90 -41.64
N HIS A 135 -12.29 -21.78 -41.12
CA HIS A 135 -13.14 -21.43 -39.99
C HIS A 135 -12.31 -21.11 -38.73
N HIS A 136 -11.27 -21.89 -38.46
CA HIS A 136 -10.36 -21.65 -37.35
C HIS A 136 -9.64 -20.30 -37.49
N ALA A 137 -9.08 -20.00 -38.67
CA ALA A 137 -8.43 -18.72 -38.96
C ALA A 137 -9.38 -17.52 -38.72
N ASN A 138 -10.63 -17.61 -39.16
CA ASN A 138 -11.61 -16.55 -38.95
C ASN A 138 -12.03 -16.40 -37.48
N THR A 139 -12.03 -17.49 -36.71
CA THR A 139 -12.42 -17.46 -35.29
C THR A 139 -11.39 -16.74 -34.43
N ILE A 140 -10.10 -16.88 -34.76
CA ILE A 140 -9.00 -16.27 -34.01
C ILE A 140 -8.64 -14.86 -34.52
N ASP A 141 -9.03 -14.53 -35.75
CA ASP A 141 -8.69 -13.25 -36.36
C ASP A 141 -9.58 -12.12 -35.81
N PRO A 142 -9.01 -11.12 -35.10
CA PRO A 142 -9.79 -10.00 -34.59
C PRO A 142 -10.51 -9.20 -35.69
N ARG A 143 -10.07 -9.26 -36.95
CA ARG A 143 -10.74 -8.61 -38.10
C ARG A 143 -12.09 -9.25 -38.46
N HIS A 144 -12.32 -10.48 -38.03
CA HIS A 144 -13.58 -11.21 -38.26
C HIS A 144 -14.54 -11.18 -37.06
N MET A 145 -14.21 -10.41 -36.00
CA MET A 145 -15.12 -10.20 -34.89
C MET A 145 -16.41 -9.50 -35.35
N SER A 146 -17.54 -9.83 -34.72
CA SER A 146 -18.78 -9.08 -34.90
C SER A 146 -18.63 -7.66 -34.34
N ALA A 147 -19.47 -6.72 -34.79
CA ALA A 147 -19.47 -5.35 -34.26
C ALA A 147 -19.63 -5.32 -32.73
N GLN A 148 -20.51 -6.15 -32.18
CA GLN A 148 -20.68 -6.31 -30.73
C GLN A 148 -19.43 -6.88 -30.05
N GLY A 149 -18.77 -7.87 -30.67
CA GLY A 149 -17.53 -8.44 -30.16
C GLY A 149 -16.38 -7.43 -30.16
N PHE A 150 -16.29 -6.62 -31.20
CA PHE A 150 -15.31 -5.54 -31.34
C PHE A 150 -15.54 -4.43 -30.30
N GLU A 151 -16.80 -4.00 -30.09
CA GLU A 151 -17.17 -3.04 -29.06
C GLU A 151 -16.84 -3.57 -27.66
N ALA A 152 -17.19 -4.84 -27.37
CA ALA A 152 -16.85 -5.49 -26.11
C ALA A 152 -15.32 -5.59 -25.92
N TRP A 153 -14.56 -5.84 -26.98
CA TRP A 153 -13.10 -5.88 -26.93
C TRP A 153 -12.50 -4.50 -26.66
N ILE A 154 -12.95 -3.44 -27.34
CA ILE A 154 -12.53 -2.06 -27.05
C ILE A 154 -12.89 -1.68 -25.62
N GLY A 155 -14.06 -2.07 -25.13
CA GLY A 155 -14.50 -1.80 -23.75
C GLY A 155 -13.52 -2.32 -22.69
N LYS A 156 -12.81 -3.42 -22.96
CA LYS A 156 -11.79 -3.98 -22.05
C LYS A 156 -10.59 -3.06 -21.84
N PHE A 157 -10.31 -2.15 -22.77
CA PHE A 157 -9.23 -1.18 -22.63
C PHE A 157 -9.50 -0.13 -21.55
N LYS A 158 -10.75 0.01 -21.09
CA LYS A 158 -11.16 0.99 -20.06
C LYS A 158 -10.59 2.37 -20.38
N LEU A 159 -10.73 2.79 -21.64
CA LEU A 159 -10.31 4.12 -22.07
C LEU A 159 -11.19 5.12 -21.32
N LYS A 160 -10.58 6.13 -20.70
CA LYS A 160 -11.38 7.21 -20.12
C LYS A 160 -12.06 7.95 -21.27
N HIS A 161 -13.35 8.22 -21.12
CA HIS A 161 -14.04 9.25 -21.90
C HIS A 161 -13.51 10.62 -21.50
#